data_AF-A0A098T614-F1
#
_entry.id   AF-A0A098T614-F1
#
_cell.length_a   1.000
_cell.length_b   1.000
_cell.length_c   1.000
_cell.angle_alpha   90.00
_cell.angle_beta   90.00
_cell.angle_gamma   90.00
#
_symmetry.space_group_name_H-M   'P 1'
#
loop_
_entity.id
_entity.type
_entity.pdbx_description
1 polymer ?
#
loop_
_entity_poly.entity_id
_entity_poly.type
_entity_poly.pdbx_seq_one_letter_code
_entity_poly.pdbx_strand_id
1 'polypeptide(L)' 'METTTIESRSDFAQWAIERARAIVADQAGDLAVAARAGNEEEIARTANALGQAITGALIEVFDGLIPDE' A
#
# COMPACT_ATOMS: atom_id res chain seq x y z
N MET A 1 8.25 7.68 9.46
CA MET A 1 6.80 7.50 9.67
C MET A 1 6.57 7.64 11.16
N GLU A 2 5.57 8.41 11.54
CA GLU A 2 5.12 8.48 12.93
C GLU A 2 4.53 7.11 13.29
N THR A 3 4.94 6.54 14.42
CA THR A 3 4.45 5.23 14.86
C THR A 3 3.02 5.40 15.36
N THR A 4 2.04 4.84 14.65
CA THR A 4 0.64 4.85 15.10
C THR A 4 0.39 3.69 16.05
N THR A 5 0.03 3.98 17.30
CA THR A 5 -0.44 2.97 18.24
C THR A 5 -1.86 2.55 17.88
N ILE A 6 -2.08 1.26 17.63
CA ILE A 6 -3.39 0.69 17.31
C ILE A 6 -3.94 0.02 18.57
N GLU A 7 -4.92 0.65 19.21
CA GLU A 7 -5.47 0.18 20.50
C GLU A 7 -6.86 -0.46 20.34
N SER A 8 -7.51 -0.26 19.19
CA SER A 8 -8.83 -0.81 18.89
C SER A 8 -9.02 -1.17 17.42
N ARG A 9 -10.08 -1.94 17.14
CA ARG A 9 -10.51 -2.24 15.76
C ARG A 9 -10.81 -0.97 14.95
N SER A 10 -11.33 0.07 15.60
CA SER A 10 -11.64 1.34 14.94
C SER A 10 -10.36 2.06 14.52
N ASP A 11 -9.34 2.06 15.38
CA ASP A 11 -8.04 2.68 15.08
C ASP A 11 -7.35 1.95 13.94
N PHE A 12 -7.39 0.60 13.96
CA PHE A 12 -6.89 -0.22 12.86
C PHE A 12 -7.60 0.10 11.55
N ALA A 13 -8.92 0.24 11.58
CA ALA A 13 -9.69 0.56 10.38
C ALA A 13 -9.32 1.93 9.81
N GLN A 14 -9.12 2.94 10.65
CA GLN A 14 -8.67 4.27 10.20
C GLN A 14 -7.25 4.21 9.63
N TRP A 15 -6.31 3.57 10.34
CA TRP A 15 -4.95 3.37 9.86
C TRP A 15 -4.93 2.66 8.50
N ALA A 16 -5.72 1.58 8.33
CA ALA A 16 -5.80 0.84 7.09
C ALA A 16 -6.34 1.69 5.93
N ILE A 17 -7.31 2.58 6.20
CA ILE A 17 -7.82 3.52 5.20
C ILE A 17 -6.72 4.52 4.79
N GLU A 18 -6.00 5.09 5.75
CA GLU A 18 -4.92 6.04 5.49
C GLU A 18 -3.77 5.38 4.71
N ARG A 19 -3.38 4.16 5.11
CA ARG A 19 -2.36 3.37 4.43
C ARG A 19 -2.75 3.04 2.99
N ALA A 20 -4.00 2.60 2.76
CA ALA A 20 -4.51 2.32 1.42
C ALA A 20 -4.56 3.58 0.55
N ARG A 21 -4.97 4.73 1.11
CA ARG A 21 -4.97 6.01 0.41
C ARG A 21 -3.57 6.44 -0.03
N ALA A 22 -2.57 6.28 0.84
CA ALA A 22 -1.18 6.58 0.50
C ALA A 22 -0.67 5.70 -0.64
N ILE A 23 -0.90 4.38 -0.58
CA ILE A 23 -0.50 3.45 -1.65
C ILE A 23 -1.14 3.82 -2.98
N VAL A 24 -2.44 4.14 -2.99
CA VAL A 24 -3.16 4.53 -4.20
C VAL A 24 -2.62 5.86 -4.74
N ALA A 25 -2.40 6.86 -3.88
CA ALA A 25 -1.87 8.16 -4.30
C ALA A 25 -0.46 8.04 -4.90
N ASP A 26 0.40 7.24 -4.28
CA ASP A 26 1.80 7.12 -4.68
C ASP A 26 1.99 6.19 -5.90
N GLN A 27 1.22 5.10 -6.00
CA GLN A 27 1.50 4.03 -6.98
C GLN A 27 0.44 3.91 -8.09
N ALA A 28 -0.84 4.18 -7.79
CA ALA A 28 -1.90 4.01 -8.79
C ALA A 28 -1.94 5.15 -9.82
N GLY A 29 -1.45 6.34 -9.45
CA GLY A 29 -1.28 7.47 -10.38
C GLY A 29 -0.34 7.14 -11.52
N ASP A 30 0.83 6.58 -11.22
CA ASP A 30 1.83 6.17 -12.20
C ASP A 30 1.30 5.10 -13.14
N LEU A 31 0.57 4.11 -12.60
CA LEU A 31 -0.08 3.08 -13.41
C LEU A 31 -1.15 3.67 -14.35
N ALA A 32 -1.96 4.63 -13.87
CA ALA A 32 -2.98 5.27 -14.69
C ALA A 32 -2.35 6.09 -15.85
N VAL A 33 -1.24 6.78 -15.59
CA VAL A 33 -0.47 7.50 -16.61
C VAL A 33 0.13 6.54 -17.63
N ALA A 34 0.76 5.44 -17.18
CA ALA A 34 1.33 4.41 -18.04
C ALA A 34 0.26 3.76 -18.94
N ALA A 35 -0.89 3.41 -18.36
CA ALA A 35 -2.02 2.82 -19.07
C ALA A 35 -2.56 3.78 -20.14
N ARG A 36 -2.70 5.08 -19.83
CA ARG A 36 -3.13 6.09 -20.79
C ARG A 36 -2.14 6.26 -21.95
N ALA A 37 -0.84 6.16 -21.68
CA ALA A 37 0.20 6.30 -22.69
C ALA A 37 0.32 5.06 -23.62
N GLY A 38 -0.25 3.91 -23.23
CA GLY A 38 -0.19 2.67 -24.02
C GLY A 38 1.19 2.02 -24.05
N ASN A 39 2.06 2.33 -23.08
CA ASN A 39 3.40 1.76 -22.99
C ASN A 39 3.37 0.47 -22.15
N GLU A 40 3.38 -0.69 -22.79
CA GLU A 40 3.26 -2.00 -22.13
C GLU A 40 4.36 -2.27 -21.09
N GLU A 41 5.62 -1.87 -21.37
CA GLU A 41 6.72 -2.03 -20.40
C GLU A 41 6.50 -1.19 -19.14
N GLU A 42 6.01 0.03 -19.32
CA GLU A 42 5.73 0.96 -18.22
C GLU A 42 4.50 0.54 -17.41
N ILE A 43 3.48 0.01 -18.09
CA ILE A 43 2.32 -0.61 -17.44
C ILE A 43 2.77 -1.79 -16.58
N ALA A 44 3.59 -2.69 -17.12
CA ALA A 44 4.09 -3.84 -16.37
C ALA A 44 4.90 -3.40 -15.13
N ARG A 45 5.78 -2.41 -15.29
CA ARG A 45 6.61 -1.89 -14.20
C ARG A 45 5.78 -1.25 -13.09
N THR A 46 4.88 -0.34 -13.45
CA THR A 46 4.04 0.41 -12.49
C THR A 46 2.99 -0.48 -11.82
N ALA A 47 2.44 -1.46 -12.54
CA ALA A 47 1.53 -2.45 -11.96
C ALA A 47 2.25 -3.35 -10.92
N ASN A 48 3.48 -3.77 -11.21
CA ASN A 48 4.29 -4.53 -10.24
C ASN A 48 4.60 -3.68 -9.00
N ALA A 49 4.97 -2.41 -9.16
CA ALA A 49 5.24 -1.50 -8.04
C ALA A 49 4.02 -1.34 -7.12
N LEU A 50 2.82 -1.12 -7.70
CA LEU A 50 1.57 -1.08 -6.94
C LEU A 50 1.30 -2.39 -6.19
N GLY A 51 1.43 -3.54 -6.86
CA GLY A 51 1.23 -4.85 -6.24
C GLY A 51 2.20 -5.12 -5.09
N GLN A 52 3.47 -4.73 -5.25
CA GLN A 52 4.48 -4.83 -4.21
C GLN A 52 4.16 -3.93 -3.01
N ALA A 53 3.72 -2.69 -3.23
CA ALA A 53 3.33 -1.79 -2.15
C ALA A 53 2.13 -2.32 -1.35
N ILE A 54 1.12 -2.88 -2.02
CA ILE A 54 -0.02 -3.54 -1.36
C ILE A 54 0.45 -4.73 -0.53
N THR A 55 1.25 -5.61 -1.14
CA THR A 55 1.75 -6.82 -0.47
C THR A 55 2.61 -6.47 0.74
N GLY A 56 3.50 -5.47 0.61
CA GLY A 56 4.32 -4.98 1.70
C GLY A 56 3.50 -4.44 2.87
N ALA A 57 2.42 -3.70 2.61
CA ALA A 57 1.53 -3.23 3.66
C ALA A 57 0.76 -4.36 4.36
N LEU A 58 0.39 -5.43 3.64
CA LEU A 58 -0.24 -6.61 4.26
C LEU A 58 0.73 -7.38 5.16
N ILE A 59 2.00 -7.49 4.76
CA ILE A 59 3.05 -8.11 5.57
C ILE A 59 3.34 -7.24 6.80
N GLU A 60 3.43 -5.91 6.65
CA GLU A 60 3.58 -4.96 7.75
C GLU A 60 2.48 -5.14 8.82
N VAL A 61 1.22 -5.31 8.38
CA VAL A 61 0.11 -5.63 9.29
C VAL A 61 0.31 -6.97 9.98
N PHE A 62 0.68 -8.01 9.22
CA PHE A 62 0.88 -9.34 9.76
C PHE A 62 1.99 -9.36 10.82
N ASP A 63 3.12 -8.74 10.52
CA ASP A 63 4.26 -8.65 11.44
C ASP A 63 3.87 -7.91 12.73
N GLY A 64 3.07 -6.84 12.62
CA GLY A 64 2.55 -6.11 13.80
C GLY A 64 1.51 -6.87 14.63
N LEU A 65 0.94 -7.97 14.13
CA LEU A 65 0.02 -8.84 14.88
C LEU A 65 0.74 -9.97 15.61
N ILE A 66 1.98 -10.28 15.22
CA ILE A 66 2.78 -11.31 15.87
C ILE A 66 3.43 -10.69 17.12
N PRO A 67 3.31 -11.32 18.30
CA PRO A 67 4.08 -10.88 19.47
C PRO A 67 5.58 -10.97 19.17
N ASP A 68 6.35 -9.96 19.58
CA ASP A 68 7.81 -10.04 19.52
C ASP A 68 8.29 -11.30 20.29
N GLU A 69 9.13 -12.14 19.65
CA GLU A 69 9.73 -13.34 20.27
C GLU A 69 10.68 -12.99 21.45
#